data_AF-A0A7W7MYP7-F1
#
_entry.id   AF-A0A7W7MYP7-F1
#
_cell.length_a   1.000
_cell.length_b   1.000
_cell.length_c   1.000
_cell.angle_alpha   90.00
_cell.angle_beta   90.00
_cell.angle_gamma   90.00
#
_symmetry.space_group_name_H-M   'P 1'
#
loop_
_entity.id
_entity.type
_entity.pdbx_description
1 polymer ?
#
loop_
_entity_poly.entity_id
_entity_poly.type
_entity_poly.pdbx_seq_one_letter_code
_entity_poly.pdbx_strand_id
1 'polypeptide(L)'
;MKARETWRDGEEGAGGVPVPAERGAGDYARQTMVSSARAHERAARLLERMADAHPEEAELHRQSARRHLKWAENDRRLAEEYAPRGGTPDGR
;
A
#
# COMPACT_ATOMS: atom_id res chain seq x y z
N MET A 1 47.90 -23.95 5.23
CA MET A 1 46.89 -23.69 6.28
C MET A 1 45.60 -23.21 5.62
N LYS A 2 44.53 -24.01 5.65
CA LYS A 2 43.16 -23.56 5.36
C LYS A 2 42.23 -24.12 6.45
N ALA A 3 41.83 -23.25 7.37
CA ALA A 3 40.55 -23.36 8.09
C ALA A 3 39.47 -22.81 7.12
N ARG A 4 38.17 -23.10 7.20
CA ARG A 4 37.28 -23.17 8.36
C ARG A 4 35.92 -23.69 7.84
N GLU A 5 35.37 -24.71 8.50
CA GLU A 5 34.16 -24.64 9.35
C GLU A 5 32.85 -24.92 8.61
N THR A 6 32.34 -26.11 8.93
CA THR A 6 31.01 -26.65 8.69
C THR A 6 29.96 -25.96 9.55
N TRP A 7 28.85 -25.53 8.96
CA TRP A 7 27.60 -25.16 9.66
C TRP A 7 26.54 -26.16 9.16
N ARG A 8 26.28 -27.27 9.86
CA ARG A 8 25.33 -27.47 10.97
C ARG A 8 23.90 -27.05 10.59
N ASP A 9 23.14 -28.06 10.17
CA ASP A 9 21.67 -28.12 10.19
C ASP A 9 21.14 -27.92 11.62
N GLY A 10 19.99 -27.26 11.73
CA GLY A 10 19.29 -26.96 12.98
C GLY A 10 17.81 -26.68 12.73
N GLU A 11 17.02 -27.71 13.01
CA GLU A 11 15.59 -27.93 12.77
C GLU A 11 14.56 -26.95 13.38
N GLU A 12 13.39 -26.95 12.72
CA GLU A 12 12.02 -26.93 13.26
C GLU A 12 11.44 -25.72 14.01
N GLY A 13 10.26 -25.27 13.54
CA GLY A 13 9.36 -24.44 14.34
C GLY A 13 8.22 -23.79 13.57
N ALA A 14 7.02 -24.38 13.73
CA ALA A 14 5.69 -23.87 13.39
C ALA A 14 5.24 -23.99 11.93
N GLY A 15 4.13 -24.72 11.74
CA GLY A 15 3.39 -24.89 10.49
C GLY A 15 2.79 -23.58 9.98
N GLY A 16 3.63 -22.69 9.49
CA GLY A 16 3.24 -21.68 8.53
C GLY A 16 3.13 -22.38 7.19
N VAL A 17 1.91 -22.59 6.71
CA VAL A 17 1.68 -22.85 5.29
C VAL A 17 2.54 -21.82 4.54
N PRO A 18 3.45 -22.22 3.62
CA PRO A 18 4.22 -21.25 2.86
C PRO A 18 3.21 -20.45 2.06
N VAL A 19 2.88 -19.26 2.57
CA VAL A 19 2.08 -18.31 1.82
C VAL A 19 2.93 -18.03 0.58
N PRO A 20 2.45 -18.33 -0.64
CA PRO A 20 3.22 -18.09 -1.84
C PRO A 20 3.71 -16.65 -1.79
N ALA A 21 5.00 -16.41 -1.99
CA ALA A 21 5.61 -15.09 -1.89
C ALA A 21 4.85 -14.02 -2.70
N GLU A 22 4.18 -14.44 -3.78
CA GLU A 22 3.29 -13.63 -4.61
C GLU A 22 2.04 -13.11 -3.89
N ARG A 23 1.43 -13.91 -2.99
CA ARG A 23 0.30 -13.45 -2.16
C ARG A 23 0.73 -12.37 -1.17
N GLY A 24 1.88 -12.55 -0.51
CA GLY A 24 2.43 -11.54 0.40
C GLY A 24 2.82 -10.24 -0.31
N ALA A 25 3.38 -10.32 -1.53
CA ALA A 25 3.69 -9.15 -2.34
C ALA A 25 2.43 -8.40 -2.78
N GLY A 26 1.37 -9.12 -3.16
CA GLY A 26 0.08 -8.53 -3.53
C GLY A 26 -0.58 -7.78 -2.37
N ASP A 27 -0.59 -8.38 -1.18
CA ASP A 27 -1.13 -7.75 0.03
C ASP A 27 -0.35 -6.51 0.45
N TYR A 28 0.98 -6.56 0.37
CA TYR A 28 1.84 -5.41 0.65
C TYR A 28 1.61 -4.26 -0.35
N ALA A 29 1.54 -4.57 -1.65
CA ALA A 29 1.25 -3.58 -2.69
C ALA A 29 -0.10 -2.92 -2.45
N ARG A 30 -1.14 -3.72 -2.18
CA ARG A 30 -2.48 -3.24 -1.82
C ARG A 30 -2.45 -2.32 -0.60
N GLN A 31 -1.79 -2.74 0.48
CA GLN A 31 -1.68 -1.95 1.71
C GLN A 31 -0.99 -0.60 1.45
N THR A 32 0.06 -0.60 0.62
CA THR A 32 0.81 0.60 0.24
C THR A 32 -0.08 1.58 -0.51
N MET A 33 -0.85 1.10 -1.50
CA MET A 33 -1.78 1.93 -2.27
C MET A 33 -2.90 2.51 -1.39
N VAL A 34 -3.49 1.71 -0.50
CA VAL A 34 -4.48 2.21 0.47
C VAL A 34 -3.89 3.29 1.38
N SER A 35 -2.65 3.11 1.83
CA SER A 35 -1.94 4.10 2.66
C SER A 35 -1.69 5.39 1.88
N SER A 36 -1.21 5.28 0.64
CA SER A 36 -0.98 6.40 -0.27
C SER A 36 -2.25 7.20 -0.54
N ALA A 37 -3.36 6.51 -0.85
CA ALA A 37 -4.66 7.13 -1.05
C ALA A 37 -5.08 8.00 0.14
N ARG A 38 -4.95 7.47 1.35
CA ARG A 38 -5.26 8.21 2.60
C ARG A 38 -4.34 9.42 2.79
N ALA A 39 -3.08 9.33 2.38
CA ALA A 39 -2.14 10.45 2.46
C ALA A 39 -2.55 11.58 1.51
N HIS A 40 -2.93 11.24 0.28
CA HIS A 40 -3.45 12.20 -0.69
C HIS A 40 -4.75 12.87 -0.22
N GLU A 41 -5.68 12.13 0.41
CA GLU A 41 -6.88 12.75 1.00
C GLU A 41 -6.56 13.71 2.15
N ARG A 42 -5.56 13.39 2.98
CA ARG A 42 -5.10 14.31 4.03
C ARG A 42 -4.47 15.57 3.41
N ALA A 43 -3.66 15.42 2.36
CA ALA A 43 -3.06 16.54 1.65
C ALA A 43 -4.14 17.44 1.01
N ALA A 44 -5.15 16.86 0.35
CA ALA A 44 -6.27 17.62 -0.21
C ALA A 44 -7.00 18.43 0.87
N ARG A 45 -7.31 17.82 2.02
CA ARG A 45 -7.94 18.53 3.16
C ARG A 45 -7.07 19.63 3.77
N LEU A 46 -5.75 19.53 3.68
CA LEU A 46 -4.85 20.59 4.11
C LEU A 46 -4.88 21.74 3.12
N LEU A 47 -4.80 21.44 1.82
CA LEU A 47 -4.84 22.44 0.75
C LEU A 47 -6.16 23.23 0.73
N GLU A 48 -7.31 22.57 0.94
CA GLU A 48 -8.59 23.29 1.08
C GLU A 48 -8.56 24.28 2.27
N ARG A 49 -7.98 23.88 3.41
CA ARG A 49 -7.82 24.79 4.56
C ARG A 49 -6.86 25.94 4.27
N MET A 50 -5.80 25.69 3.50
CA MET A 50 -4.88 26.74 3.06
C MET A 50 -5.58 27.71 2.10
N ALA A 51 -6.49 27.21 1.24
CA ALA A 51 -7.28 28.06 0.36
C ALA A 51 -8.22 29.00 1.13
N ASP A 52 -8.77 28.54 2.26
CA ASP A 52 -9.60 29.37 3.13
C ASP A 52 -8.77 30.41 3.90
N ALA A 53 -7.52 30.08 4.26
CA ALA A 53 -6.61 30.96 4.99
C ALA A 53 -5.87 31.99 4.11
N HIS A 54 -5.65 31.65 2.83
CA HIS A 54 -4.88 32.44 1.85
C HIS A 54 -5.71 32.69 0.58
N PRO A 55 -6.68 33.62 0.61
CA PRO A 55 -7.57 33.90 -0.53
C PRO A 55 -6.84 34.22 -1.84
N GLU A 56 -5.68 34.86 -1.75
CA GLU A 56 -4.81 35.21 -2.87
C GLU A 56 -4.25 34.00 -3.62
N GLU A 57 -4.05 32.88 -2.93
CA GLU A 57 -3.54 31.61 -3.49
C GLU A 57 -4.61 30.52 -3.58
N ALA A 58 -5.85 30.83 -3.18
CA ALA A 58 -6.90 29.85 -2.96
C ALA A 58 -7.17 28.95 -4.17
N GLU A 59 -7.16 29.52 -5.37
CA GLU A 59 -7.40 28.76 -6.60
C GLU A 59 -6.30 27.74 -6.88
N LEU A 60 -5.02 28.10 -6.63
CA LEU A 60 -3.90 27.17 -6.79
C LEU A 60 -3.98 26.02 -5.79
N HIS A 61 -4.31 26.32 -4.54
CA HIS A 61 -4.52 25.33 -3.48
C HIS A 61 -5.67 24.38 -3.82
N ARG A 62 -6.82 24.89 -4.26
CA ARG A 62 -7.98 24.08 -4.68
C ARG A 62 -7.68 23.20 -5.90
N GLN A 63 -6.98 23.72 -6.90
CA GLN A 63 -6.55 22.92 -8.05
C GLN A 63 -5.62 21.78 -7.61
N SER A 64 -4.70 22.07 -6.69
CA SER A 64 -3.81 21.06 -6.13
C SER A 64 -4.60 20.01 -5.32
N ALA A 65 -5.55 20.43 -4.49
CA ALA A 65 -6.42 19.52 -3.73
C ALA A 65 -7.19 18.57 -4.66
N ARG A 66 -7.76 19.08 -5.75
CA ARG A 66 -8.44 18.27 -6.78
C ARG A 66 -7.51 17.24 -7.43
N ARG A 67 -6.23 17.60 -7.69
CA ARG A 67 -5.24 16.64 -8.20
C ARG A 67 -4.98 15.51 -7.19
N HIS A 68 -4.81 15.87 -5.91
CA HIS A 68 -4.63 14.87 -4.85
C HIS A 68 -5.83 13.93 -4.72
N LEU A 69 -7.07 14.42 -4.85
CA LEU A 69 -8.25 13.56 -4.83
C LEU A 69 -8.26 12.56 -5.99
N LYS A 70 -7.86 12.98 -7.20
CA LYS A 70 -7.72 12.06 -8.35
C LYS A 70 -6.65 10.99 -8.11
N TRP A 71 -5.52 11.35 -7.50
CA TRP A 71 -4.50 10.37 -7.14
C TRP A 71 -5.00 9.39 -6.08
N ALA A 72 -5.73 9.87 -5.07
CA ALA A 72 -6.32 9.00 -4.06
C ALA A 72 -7.33 7.99 -4.65
N GLU A 73 -8.14 8.43 -5.61
CA GLU A 73 -9.06 7.56 -6.33
C GLU A 73 -8.33 6.50 -7.16
N ASN A 74 -7.28 6.91 -7.90
CA ASN A 74 -6.46 5.98 -8.67
C ASN A 74 -5.80 4.93 -7.78
N ASP A 75 -5.22 5.34 -6.65
CA ASP A 75 -4.60 4.42 -5.70
C ASP A 75 -5.61 3.43 -5.12
N ARG A 76 -6.85 3.85 -4.87
CA ARG A 76 -7.93 2.94 -4.44
C ARG A 76 -8.28 1.92 -5.51
N ARG A 77 -8.45 2.38 -6.76
CA ARG A 77 -8.71 1.48 -7.89
C ARG A 77 -7.58 0.47 -8.07
N LEU A 78 -6.33 0.92 -8.01
CA LEU A 78 -5.19 0.00 -8.11
C LEU A 78 -5.17 -0.97 -6.92
N ALA A 79 -5.49 -0.53 -5.70
CA ALA A 79 -5.58 -1.43 -4.54
C ALA A 79 -6.65 -2.53 -4.71
N GLU A 80 -7.73 -2.26 -5.44
CA GLU A 80 -8.76 -3.25 -5.77
C GLU A 80 -8.25 -4.30 -6.76
N GLU A 81 -7.39 -3.94 -7.71
CA GLU A 81 -6.79 -4.87 -8.67
C GLU A 81 -5.88 -5.91 -7.99
N TYR A 82 -5.27 -5.53 -6.87
CA TYR A 82 -4.42 -6.40 -6.03
C TYR A 82 -5.20 -7.10 -4.92
N ALA A 83 -6.52 -6.88 -4.80
CA ALA A 83 -7.33 -7.63 -3.86
C ALA A 83 -7.31 -9.12 -4.24
N PRO A 84 -7.21 -10.04 -3.25
CA PRO A 84 -7.23 -11.46 -3.54
C PRO A 84 -8.54 -11.80 -4.26
N ARG A 85 -8.44 -12.18 -5.54
CA ARG A 85 -9.56 -12.77 -6.27
C ARG A 85 -9.93 -14.03 -5.52
N GLY A 86 -11.12 -14.04 -4.92
CA GLY A 86 -11.55 -15.06 -3.97
C GLY A 86 -11.09 -16.45 -4.37
N GLY A 87 -10.26 -17.07 -3.53
CA GLY A 87 -10.02 -18.49 -3.65
C GLY A 87 -11.37 -19.17 -3.48
N THR A 88 -11.87 -19.80 -4.53
CA THR A 88 -12.84 -20.86 -4.38
C THR A 88 -12.29 -21.82 -3.33
N PRO A 89 -12.95 -22.00 -2.17
CA PRO A 89 -12.63 -23.11 -1.30
C PRO A 89 -13.07 -24.36 -2.07
N ASP A 90 -12.14 -24.98 -2.80
CA ASP A 90 -12.38 -26.29 -3.40
C ASP A 90 -12.31 -27.29 -2.24
N GLY A 91 -13.45 -27.42 -1.56
CA GLY A 91 -13.70 -28.41 -0.54
C GLY A 91 -14.70 -29.41 -1.09
N ARG A 92 -14.20 -30.53 -1.61
CA ARG A 92 -14.93 -31.81 -1.65
C ARG A 92 -13.96 -32.98 -1.56
#